data_AF-A0A5P2H5J2-F1
#
_entry.id   AF-A0A5P2H5J2-F1
#
_cell.length_a   1.000
_cell.length_b   1.000
_cell.length_c   1.000
_cell.angle_alpha   90.00
_cell.angle_beta   90.00
_cell.angle_gamma   90.00
#
_symmetry.space_group_name_H-M   'P 1'
#
loop_
_entity.id
_entity.type
_entity.pdbx_description
1 polymer ?
#
loop_
_entity_poly.entity_id
_entity_poly.type
_entity_poly.pdbx_seq_one_letter_code
_entity_poly.pdbx_strand_id
1 'polypeptide(L)'
;MLKKIKVQSLASNPWVLLVIAVLAAGLLTFWVYRFLEGREDALKARLAEEMNRQQRVSVMVPTRDLPVGTPVDNSAFAARDVPADLVFEDVIRASDFDAVSNLKLVRPVSRGRPVRRADLEALQARDFSDMLEVGKRALTIEIDATNSAAKMLKPGNHIDLYLLTSGAGGGGAKAGGAPGPKDTDKTARMLLSNVVVLATGQDVRPRDLGEAFERQRAAQRNGDPNDEAAGYDSLTLSVTSEQAARIALAQKVGALRAVLRNAADKRETPAIALHERTLFSAEDTGDTVQYIVGNSGGNMLGTVPELPAAAVAGNAAGNDGRGAQADAALAAAQKLAAAQQANMERLASALSGSPPGSVSGTGN
;
A
#
# COMPACT_ATOMS: atom_id res chain seq x y z
N MET A 1 -3.37 -47.62 -90.81
CA MET A 1 -3.92 -48.91 -90.36
C MET A 1 -3.60 -49.11 -88.88
N LEU A 2 -4.48 -48.68 -87.97
CA LEU A 2 -4.31 -48.88 -86.53
C LEU A 2 -4.95 -50.23 -86.17
N LYS A 3 -4.10 -51.24 -85.89
CA LYS A 3 -4.53 -52.55 -85.39
C LYS A 3 -5.30 -52.36 -84.09
N LYS A 4 -6.59 -52.68 -84.09
CA LYS A 4 -7.43 -52.76 -82.88
C LYS A 4 -6.82 -53.81 -81.95
N ILE A 5 -6.08 -53.37 -80.94
CA ILE A 5 -5.60 -54.23 -79.87
C ILE A 5 -6.86 -54.73 -79.13
N LYS A 6 -7.07 -56.05 -79.08
CA LYS A 6 -8.20 -56.67 -78.39
C LYS A 6 -8.00 -56.52 -76.87
N VAL A 7 -8.43 -55.39 -76.32
CA VAL A 7 -8.30 -55.02 -74.89
C VAL A 7 -8.88 -56.11 -73.97
N GLN A 8 -9.87 -56.86 -74.43
CA GLN A 8 -10.53 -57.93 -73.68
C GLN A 8 -9.63 -59.15 -73.38
N SER A 9 -8.57 -59.44 -74.15
CA SER A 9 -7.69 -60.59 -73.86
C SER A 9 -6.46 -60.24 -73.03
N LEU A 10 -6.16 -58.95 -72.84
CA LEU A 10 -5.12 -58.50 -71.90
C LEU A 10 -5.65 -58.43 -70.47
N ALA A 11 -6.95 -58.19 -70.28
CA ALA A 11 -7.60 -58.11 -68.97
C ALA A 11 -7.74 -59.48 -68.26
N SER A 12 -7.56 -60.61 -68.96
CA SER A 12 -7.64 -61.96 -68.37
C SER A 12 -6.30 -62.49 -67.85
N ASN A 13 -5.17 -61.78 -68.08
CA ASN A 13 -3.86 -62.19 -67.58
C ASN A 13 -3.62 -61.64 -66.16
N PRO A 14 -3.48 -62.51 -65.13
CA PRO A 14 -3.36 -62.08 -63.74
C PRO A 14 -2.12 -61.21 -63.49
N TRP A 15 -1.04 -61.41 -64.23
CA TRP A 15 0.18 -60.59 -64.16
C TRP A 15 -0.01 -59.16 -64.68
N VAL A 16 -0.83 -58.97 -65.72
CA VAL A 16 -1.13 -57.65 -66.27
C VAL A 16 -2.01 -56.87 -65.28
N LEU A 17 -2.96 -57.55 -64.64
CA LEU A 17 -3.77 -56.98 -63.56
C LEU A 17 -2.92 -56.54 -62.35
N LEU A 18 -1.93 -57.34 -61.95
CA LEU A 18 -1.03 -57.01 -60.84
C LEU A 18 -0.22 -55.73 -61.12
N VAL A 19 0.37 -55.62 -62.32
CA VAL A 19 1.14 -54.43 -62.69
C VAL A 19 0.27 -53.17 -62.69
N ILE A 20 -0.96 -53.25 -63.20
CA ILE A 20 -1.91 -52.13 -63.18
C ILE A 20 -2.28 -51.75 -61.74
N ALA A 21 -2.53 -52.73 -60.88
CA ALA A 21 -2.86 -52.49 -59.47
C ALA A 21 -1.71 -51.78 -58.72
N VAL A 22 -0.46 -52.19 -58.96
CA VAL A 22 0.73 -51.56 -58.36
C VAL A 22 0.91 -50.12 -58.86
N LEU A 23 0.74 -49.89 -60.17
CA LEU A 23 0.82 -48.53 -60.73
C LEU A 23 -0.30 -47.63 -60.20
N ALA A 24 -1.53 -48.14 -60.08
CA ALA A 24 -2.64 -47.41 -59.51
C ALA A 24 -2.40 -47.06 -58.03
N ALA A 25 -1.89 -48.02 -57.24
CA ALA A 25 -1.50 -47.78 -55.86
C ALA A 25 -0.40 -46.72 -55.75
N GLY A 26 0.64 -46.79 -56.57
CA GLY A 26 1.72 -45.80 -56.60
C GLY A 26 1.24 -44.39 -56.97
N LEU A 27 0.35 -44.28 -57.96
CA LEU A 27 -0.25 -43.00 -58.36
C LEU A 27 -1.13 -42.41 -57.25
N LEU A 28 -1.93 -43.24 -56.59
CA LEU A 28 -2.75 -42.83 -55.45
C LEU A 28 -1.89 -42.38 -54.27
N THR A 29 -0.85 -43.13 -53.92
CA THR A 29 0.10 -42.74 -52.87
C THR A 29 0.78 -41.42 -53.21
N PHE A 30 1.26 -41.24 -54.44
CA PHE A 30 1.85 -39.98 -54.89
C PHE A 30 0.86 -38.81 -54.83
N TRP A 31 -0.40 -39.03 -55.23
CA TRP A 31 -1.44 -38.02 -55.17
C TRP A 31 -1.77 -37.61 -53.74
N VAL A 32 -1.87 -38.59 -52.82
CA VAL A 32 -2.06 -38.35 -51.38
C VAL A 32 -0.88 -37.59 -50.79
N TYR A 33 0.36 -37.99 -51.07
CA TYR A 33 1.56 -37.27 -50.60
C TYR A 33 1.54 -35.81 -51.07
N ARG A 34 1.30 -35.57 -52.36
CA ARG A 34 1.26 -34.22 -52.92
C ARG A 34 0.11 -33.38 -52.34
N PHE A 35 -1.02 -34.00 -52.00
CA PHE A 35 -2.16 -33.34 -51.37
C PHE A 35 -1.89 -32.99 -49.90
N LEU A 36 -1.24 -33.90 -49.15
CA LEU A 36 -0.84 -33.66 -47.76
C LEU A 36 0.18 -32.53 -47.67
N GLU A 37 1.21 -32.55 -48.53
CA GLU A 37 2.26 -31.54 -48.57
C GLU A 37 1.68 -30.14 -48.85
N GLY A 38 0.77 -30.03 -49.81
CA GLY A 38 0.06 -28.77 -50.07
C GLY A 38 -0.84 -28.28 -48.92
N ARG A 39 -1.42 -29.19 -48.13
CA ARG A 39 -2.18 -28.83 -46.93
C ARG A 39 -1.28 -28.38 -45.79
N GLU A 40 -0.17 -29.07 -45.57
CA GLU A 40 0.80 -28.70 -44.55
C GLU A 40 1.37 -27.31 -44.81
N ASP A 41 1.73 -27.00 -46.05
CA ASP A 41 2.24 -25.68 -46.42
C ASP A 41 1.19 -24.58 -46.23
N ALA A 42 -0.07 -24.85 -46.60
CA ALA A 42 -1.16 -23.92 -46.39
C ALA A 42 -1.45 -23.68 -44.88
N LEU A 43 -1.36 -24.70 -44.04
CA LEU A 43 -1.50 -24.55 -42.59
C LEU A 43 -0.31 -23.79 -41.99
N LYS A 44 0.92 -24.13 -42.38
CA LYS A 44 2.14 -23.42 -41.94
C LYS A 44 2.09 -21.94 -42.32
N ALA A 45 1.66 -21.63 -43.54
CA ALA A 45 1.52 -20.25 -44.02
C ALA A 45 0.49 -19.46 -43.20
N ARG A 46 -0.69 -20.03 -42.91
CA ARG A 46 -1.71 -19.38 -42.09
C ARG A 46 -1.25 -19.13 -40.65
N LEU A 47 -0.59 -20.11 -40.03
CA LEU A 47 -0.02 -19.95 -38.68
C LEU A 47 1.07 -18.88 -38.67
N ALA A 48 1.94 -18.85 -39.67
CA ALA A 48 2.97 -17.83 -39.80
C ALA A 48 2.37 -16.42 -40.00
N GLU A 49 1.30 -16.30 -40.79
CA GLU A 49 0.56 -15.04 -40.95
C GLU A 49 -0.15 -14.59 -39.68
N GLU A 50 -0.74 -15.51 -38.91
CA GLU A 50 -1.33 -15.21 -37.60
C GLU A 50 -0.28 -14.72 -36.61
N MET A 51 0.88 -15.39 -36.53
CA MET A 51 1.99 -14.97 -35.66
C MET A 51 2.61 -13.63 -36.08
N ASN A 52 2.64 -13.32 -37.39
CA ASN A 52 3.16 -12.04 -37.90
C ASN A 52 2.16 -10.88 -37.74
N ARG A 53 0.85 -11.17 -37.69
CA ARG A 53 -0.19 -10.17 -37.42
C ARG A 53 -0.20 -9.72 -35.96
N GLN A 54 0.29 -10.55 -35.04
CA GLN A 54 0.46 -10.15 -33.65
C GLN A 54 1.54 -9.06 -33.57
N GLN A 55 1.16 -7.87 -33.07
CA GLN A 55 2.11 -6.79 -32.85
C GLN A 55 3.22 -7.30 -31.92
N ARG A 56 4.45 -7.34 -32.43
CA ARG A 56 5.62 -7.77 -31.65
C ARG A 56 6.25 -6.57 -30.98
N VAL A 57 6.69 -6.77 -29.74
CA VAL A 57 7.38 -5.75 -28.97
C VAL A 57 8.72 -6.31 -28.52
N SER A 58 9.75 -5.48 -28.61
CA SER A 58 11.10 -5.86 -28.20
C SER A 58 11.27 -5.59 -26.72
N VAL A 59 11.54 -6.64 -25.95
CA VAL A 59 11.70 -6.59 -24.50
C VAL A 59 13.14 -6.89 -24.09
N MET A 60 13.58 -6.30 -23.00
CA MET A 60 14.90 -6.55 -22.44
C MET A 60 14.91 -7.89 -21.67
N VAL A 61 15.85 -8.77 -22.01
CA VAL A 61 16.05 -10.06 -21.35
C VAL A 61 17.52 -10.26 -20.97
N PRO A 62 17.82 -10.93 -19.84
CA PRO A 62 19.20 -11.30 -19.51
C PRO A 62 19.71 -12.42 -20.43
N THR A 63 20.99 -12.34 -20.82
CA THR A 63 21.66 -13.39 -21.61
C THR A 63 22.10 -14.59 -20.76
N ARG A 64 22.25 -14.38 -19.45
CA ARG A 64 22.62 -15.37 -18.44
C ARG A 64 21.82 -15.15 -17.16
N ASP A 65 21.92 -16.06 -16.20
CA ASP A 65 21.32 -15.86 -14.88
C ASP A 65 22.10 -14.76 -14.15
N LEU A 66 21.40 -13.70 -13.70
CA LEU A 66 22.00 -12.53 -13.08
C LEU A 66 21.65 -12.45 -11.60
N PRO A 67 22.65 -12.31 -10.70
CA PRO A 67 22.41 -12.06 -9.29
C PRO A 67 22.00 -10.61 -9.02
N VAL A 68 21.49 -10.38 -7.81
CA VAL A 68 21.24 -9.03 -7.27
C VAL A 68 22.51 -8.17 -7.34
N GLY A 69 22.35 -6.87 -7.60
CA GLY A 69 23.42 -5.89 -7.69
C GLY A 69 24.09 -5.78 -9.07
N THR A 70 23.75 -6.65 -10.02
CA THR A 70 24.29 -6.57 -11.39
C THR A 70 23.80 -5.29 -12.09
N PRO A 71 24.68 -4.45 -12.64
CA PRO A 71 24.28 -3.27 -13.41
C PRO A 71 23.64 -3.65 -14.75
N VAL A 72 22.72 -2.83 -15.23
CA VAL A 72 22.07 -3.01 -16.53
C VAL A 72 22.98 -2.51 -17.65
N ASP A 73 23.72 -3.42 -18.28
CA ASP A 73 24.62 -3.08 -19.39
C ASP A 73 24.37 -3.93 -20.66
N ASN A 74 24.98 -3.53 -21.76
CA ASN A 74 24.91 -4.25 -23.04
C ASN A 74 25.61 -5.63 -23.01
N SER A 75 26.36 -5.95 -21.95
CA SER A 75 27.06 -7.23 -21.84
C SER A 75 26.17 -8.33 -21.26
N ALA A 76 25.25 -7.95 -20.38
CA ALA A 76 24.40 -8.86 -19.63
C ALA A 76 22.96 -8.95 -20.15
N PHE A 77 22.52 -7.97 -20.96
CA PHE A 77 21.15 -7.88 -21.46
C PHE A 77 21.10 -7.85 -22.99
N ALA A 78 20.02 -8.40 -23.53
CA ALA A 78 19.73 -8.44 -24.96
C ALA A 78 18.26 -8.11 -25.22
N ALA A 79 17.97 -7.62 -26.43
CA ALA A 79 16.61 -7.43 -26.90
C ALA A 79 16.03 -8.74 -27.42
N ARG A 80 14.78 -9.05 -27.06
CA ARG A 80 14.04 -10.20 -27.59
C ARG A 80 12.65 -9.78 -28.00
N ASP A 81 12.26 -10.18 -29.20
CA ASP A 81 10.92 -9.90 -29.70
C ASP A 81 9.92 -10.92 -29.17
N VAL A 82 8.89 -10.40 -28.50
CA VAL A 82 7.81 -11.18 -27.91
C VAL A 82 6.47 -10.60 -28.38
N PRO A 83 5.44 -11.43 -28.65
CA PRO A 83 4.09 -10.93 -28.92
C PRO A 83 3.59 -9.97 -27.82
N ALA A 84 2.99 -8.85 -28.20
CA ALA A 84 2.58 -7.79 -27.26
C ALA A 84 1.55 -8.25 -26.23
N ASP A 85 0.74 -9.26 -26.55
CA ASP A 85 -0.24 -9.88 -25.66
C ASP A 85 0.40 -10.69 -24.52
N LEU A 86 1.64 -11.14 -24.68
CA LEU A 86 2.39 -11.91 -23.68
C LEU A 86 3.30 -11.04 -22.79
N VAL A 87 3.35 -9.74 -23.04
CA VAL A 87 4.24 -8.80 -22.33
C VAL A 87 3.43 -7.98 -21.35
N PHE A 88 3.79 -8.07 -20.07
CA PHE A 88 3.21 -7.22 -19.03
C PHE A 88 3.62 -5.75 -19.23
N GLU A 89 2.77 -4.83 -18.78
CA GLU A 89 3.00 -3.39 -18.91
C GLU A 89 4.26 -2.90 -18.16
N ASP A 90 4.66 -3.59 -17.10
CA ASP A 90 5.82 -3.26 -16.28
C ASP A 90 7.14 -3.82 -16.83
N VAL A 91 7.11 -4.56 -17.94
CA VAL A 91 8.32 -5.07 -18.61
C VAL A 91 9.05 -3.93 -19.30
N ILE A 92 10.37 -3.88 -19.09
CA ILE A 92 11.25 -2.90 -19.73
C ILE A 92 11.40 -3.27 -21.21
N ARG A 93 10.99 -2.35 -22.08
CA ARG A 93 11.16 -2.47 -23.52
C ARG A 93 12.61 -2.20 -23.89
N ALA A 94 13.08 -2.79 -24.98
CA ALA A 94 14.43 -2.51 -25.49
C ALA A 94 14.64 -1.04 -25.86
N SER A 95 13.56 -0.31 -26.22
CA SER A 95 13.59 1.13 -26.48
C SER A 95 13.94 1.97 -25.25
N ASP A 96 13.63 1.46 -24.05
CA ASP A 96 13.79 2.19 -22.80
C ASP A 96 15.12 1.85 -22.11
N PHE A 97 15.99 1.10 -22.80
CA PHE A 97 17.27 0.63 -22.28
C PHE A 97 18.17 1.77 -21.79
N ASP A 98 18.25 2.87 -22.55
CA ASP A 98 19.09 4.01 -22.21
C ASP A 98 18.71 4.63 -20.86
N ALA A 99 17.41 4.65 -20.53
CA ALA A 99 16.90 5.18 -19.27
C ALA A 99 17.26 4.29 -18.06
N VAL A 100 17.50 3.00 -18.28
CA VAL A 100 17.76 2.01 -17.22
C VAL A 100 19.23 1.55 -17.16
N SER A 101 20.07 1.96 -18.11
CA SER A 101 21.47 1.53 -18.28
C SER A 101 22.40 1.78 -17.08
N ASN A 102 22.00 2.62 -16.12
CA ASN A 102 22.77 2.90 -14.89
C ASN A 102 22.15 2.27 -13.64
N LEU A 103 21.05 1.54 -13.77
CA LEU A 103 20.36 0.90 -12.66
C LEU A 103 20.95 -0.48 -12.38
N LYS A 104 20.76 -0.95 -11.15
CA LYS A 104 21.15 -2.29 -10.73
C LYS A 104 19.92 -3.17 -10.50
N LEU A 105 20.09 -4.48 -10.65
CA LEU A 105 19.09 -5.46 -10.28
C LEU A 105 18.90 -5.48 -8.76
N VAL A 106 17.67 -5.32 -8.27
CA VAL A 106 17.32 -5.52 -6.84
C VAL A 106 16.92 -6.97 -6.53
N ARG A 107 16.63 -7.75 -7.57
CA ARG A 107 16.26 -9.17 -7.48
C ARG A 107 17.03 -10.01 -8.50
N PRO A 108 17.29 -11.30 -8.23
CA PRO A 108 17.88 -12.18 -9.21
C PRO A 108 16.91 -12.45 -10.37
N VAL A 109 17.42 -12.39 -11.60
CA VAL A 109 16.64 -12.64 -12.82
C VAL A 109 17.33 -13.71 -13.65
N SER A 110 16.58 -14.76 -14.01
CA SER A 110 17.08 -15.85 -14.84
C SER A 110 17.17 -15.47 -16.31
N ARG A 111 18.05 -16.16 -17.05
CA ARG A 111 18.25 -15.97 -18.48
C ARG A 111 16.93 -16.05 -19.25
N GLY A 112 16.75 -15.15 -20.21
CA GLY A 112 15.59 -15.13 -21.09
C GLY A 112 14.27 -14.69 -20.45
N ARG A 113 14.22 -14.38 -19.15
CA ARG A 113 13.04 -13.80 -18.50
C ARG A 113 12.97 -12.30 -18.79
N PRO A 114 11.85 -11.77 -19.30
CA PRO A 114 11.69 -10.33 -19.48
C PRO A 114 11.90 -9.58 -18.17
N VAL A 115 12.75 -8.55 -18.20
CA VAL A 115 13.07 -7.75 -17.03
C VAL A 115 11.94 -6.78 -16.77
N ARG A 116 11.47 -6.72 -15.52
CA ARG A 116 10.42 -5.79 -15.11
C ARG A 116 11.00 -4.62 -14.36
N ARG A 117 10.25 -3.51 -14.32
CA ARG A 117 10.59 -2.31 -13.53
C ARG A 117 10.85 -2.64 -12.06
N ALA A 118 10.13 -3.61 -11.51
CA ALA A 118 10.29 -4.02 -10.12
C ALA A 118 11.54 -4.90 -9.87
N ASP A 119 12.15 -5.46 -10.92
CA ASP A 119 13.41 -6.20 -10.81
C ASP A 119 14.62 -5.25 -10.79
N LEU A 120 14.42 -3.99 -11.18
CA LEU A 120 15.43 -2.93 -11.19
C LEU A 120 15.32 -2.03 -9.95
N GLU A 121 16.43 -1.41 -9.61
CA GLU A 121 16.48 -0.30 -8.68
C GLU A 121 15.53 0.81 -9.17
N ALA A 122 14.75 1.39 -8.26
CA ALA A 122 13.90 2.52 -8.62
C ALA A 122 14.76 3.62 -9.25
N LEU A 123 14.31 4.18 -10.38
CA LEU A 123 14.93 5.32 -11.04
C LEU A 123 15.16 6.41 -9.99
N GLN A 124 16.43 6.61 -9.64
CA GLN A 124 16.88 7.27 -8.41
C GLN A 124 16.41 6.52 -7.17
N ALA A 125 17.37 5.92 -6.46
CA ALA A 125 17.31 5.93 -5.01
C ALA A 125 16.95 7.38 -4.62
N ARG A 126 15.68 7.63 -4.29
CA ARG A 126 15.33 8.83 -3.53
C ARG A 126 16.33 8.83 -2.40
N ASP A 127 17.16 9.86 -2.32
CA ASP A 127 17.97 10.03 -1.12
C ASP A 127 16.98 9.97 0.05
N PHE A 128 17.39 9.49 1.21
CA PHE A 128 16.47 9.39 2.34
C PHE A 128 15.81 10.74 2.63
N SER A 129 16.54 11.83 2.33
CA SER A 129 16.07 13.22 2.26
C SER A 129 14.87 13.44 1.32
N ASP A 130 14.86 12.85 0.14
CA ASP A 130 13.81 12.98 -0.88
C ASP A 130 12.55 12.17 -0.55
N MET A 131 12.63 11.24 0.41
CA MET A 131 11.46 10.51 0.93
C MET A 131 10.70 11.32 1.98
N LEU A 132 11.32 12.36 2.54
CA LEU A 132 10.69 13.21 3.55
C LEU A 132 9.70 14.18 2.92
N GLU A 133 8.52 14.29 3.53
CA GLU A 133 7.58 15.35 3.19
C GLU A 133 8.17 16.72 3.55
N VAL A 134 7.87 17.73 2.74
CA VAL A 134 8.30 19.12 2.98
C VAL A 134 7.82 19.56 4.37
N GLY A 135 8.78 20.03 5.20
CA GLY A 135 8.52 20.49 6.57
C GLY A 135 8.67 19.41 7.66
N LYS A 136 8.74 18.13 7.30
CA LYS A 136 9.07 17.04 8.22
C LYS A 136 10.58 16.77 8.25
N ARG A 137 11.06 16.14 9.31
CA ARG A 137 12.45 15.74 9.55
C ARG A 137 12.47 14.29 10.02
N ALA A 138 13.54 13.59 9.66
CA ALA A 138 13.84 12.30 10.24
C ALA A 138 14.51 12.48 11.60
N LEU A 139 13.96 11.85 12.64
CA LEU A 139 14.58 11.74 13.96
C LEU A 139 14.76 10.28 14.32
N THR A 140 16.01 9.86 14.51
CA THR A 140 16.34 8.53 15.00
C THR A 140 16.31 8.53 16.53
N ILE A 141 15.55 7.61 17.10
CA ILE A 141 15.48 7.37 18.53
C ILE A 141 15.88 5.93 18.83
N GLU A 142 16.58 5.73 19.94
CA GLU A 142 16.81 4.40 20.47
C GLU A 142 15.58 3.95 21.26
N ILE A 143 15.15 2.72 21.02
CA ILE A 143 14.06 2.07 21.75
C ILE A 143 14.58 0.78 22.38
N ASP A 144 14.09 0.50 23.58
CA ASP A 144 14.41 -0.73 24.27
C ASP A 144 13.70 -1.91 23.59
N ALA A 145 14.46 -2.68 22.81
CA ALA A 145 13.99 -3.83 22.01
C ALA A 145 13.43 -4.97 22.86
N THR A 146 13.66 -4.97 24.17
CA THR A 146 13.22 -6.02 25.08
C THR A 146 11.70 -6.02 25.30
N ASN A 147 11.04 -4.86 25.17
CA ASN A 147 9.62 -4.71 25.54
C ASN A 147 8.78 -3.86 24.56
N SER A 148 9.33 -3.47 23.41
CA SER A 148 8.59 -2.72 22.37
C SER A 148 8.22 -3.63 21.20
N ALA A 149 7.15 -3.27 20.48
CA ALA A 149 6.73 -3.91 19.23
C ALA A 149 7.78 -3.83 18.09
N ALA A 150 9.01 -3.40 18.40
CA ALA A 150 10.15 -3.14 17.52
C ALA A 150 10.39 -4.27 16.50
N LYS A 151 10.25 -5.54 16.92
CA LYS A 151 10.45 -6.69 16.03
C LYS A 151 9.41 -6.79 14.91
N MET A 152 8.24 -6.18 15.08
CA MET A 152 7.14 -6.19 14.11
C MET A 152 6.92 -4.83 13.44
N LEU A 153 7.55 -3.77 13.94
CA LEU A 153 7.53 -2.46 13.28
C LEU A 153 8.22 -2.58 11.93
N LYS A 154 7.63 -1.95 10.92
CA LYS A 154 8.20 -1.83 9.59
C LYS A 154 8.13 -0.37 9.13
N PRO A 155 9.00 0.06 8.20
CA PRO A 155 8.84 1.33 7.51
C PRO A 155 7.41 1.51 6.99
N GLY A 156 6.84 2.70 7.20
CA GLY A 156 5.46 3.07 6.90
C GLY A 156 4.43 2.74 7.98
N ASN A 157 4.83 2.14 9.11
CA ASN A 157 3.91 1.92 10.24
C ASN A 157 3.69 3.21 11.03
N HIS A 158 2.52 3.31 11.67
CA HIS A 158 2.16 4.42 12.54
C HIS A 158 2.32 3.99 13.99
N ILE A 159 2.82 4.87 14.85
CA ILE A 159 3.03 4.59 16.28
C ILE A 159 2.54 5.74 17.16
N ASP A 160 2.25 5.40 18.42
CA ASP A 160 2.08 6.35 19.51
C ASP A 160 3.30 6.27 20.44
N LEU A 161 3.79 7.43 20.89
CA LEU A 161 4.95 7.55 21.77
C LEU A 161 4.50 7.94 23.17
N TYR A 162 4.86 7.13 24.15
CA TYR A 162 4.66 7.38 25.57
C TYR A 162 5.99 7.73 26.24
N LEU A 163 5.97 8.73 27.10
CA LEU A 163 7.07 9.08 27.98
C LEU A 163 6.78 8.49 29.36
N LEU A 164 7.67 7.64 29.84
CA LEU A 164 7.68 7.12 31.19
C LEU A 164 8.75 7.87 31.98
N THR A 165 8.33 8.56 33.02
CA THR A 165 9.24 9.24 33.94
C THR A 165 9.12 8.59 35.32
N SER A 166 10.24 8.42 36.00
CA SER A 166 10.26 8.16 37.44
C SER A 166 10.31 9.51 38.13
N GLY A 167 9.17 10.02 38.58
CA GLY A 167 9.08 11.32 39.21
C GLY A 167 9.64 11.30 40.64
N ALA A 168 10.68 12.09 40.87
CA ALA A 168 10.58 13.05 41.95
C ALA A 168 9.61 14.16 41.49
N GLY A 169 8.34 14.06 41.90
CA GLY A 169 7.39 15.18 42.01
C GLY A 169 7.06 15.98 40.75
N GLY A 170 6.03 15.54 40.01
CA GLY A 170 5.26 16.45 39.16
C GLY A 170 4.46 17.43 40.03
N GLY A 171 4.76 18.72 39.91
CA GLY A 171 4.18 19.85 40.66
C GLY A 171 2.65 19.91 40.77
N GLY A 172 2.12 19.23 41.78
CA GLY A 172 0.90 19.60 42.48
C GLY A 172 1.29 20.14 43.85
N ALA A 173 1.12 21.44 44.09
CA ALA A 173 1.39 22.07 45.37
C ALA A 173 0.55 21.40 46.48
N LYS A 174 1.17 20.51 47.27
CA LYS A 174 0.66 20.18 48.60
C LYS A 174 1.29 21.14 49.61
N ALA A 175 0.52 22.13 50.02
CA ALA A 175 0.72 22.81 51.28
C ALA A 175 0.41 21.83 52.42
N GLY A 176 1.39 21.61 53.31
CA GLY A 176 1.21 20.97 54.62
C GLY A 176 1.06 19.44 54.62
N GLY A 177 2.14 18.73 54.91
CA GLY A 177 2.08 17.30 55.24
C GLY A 177 3.47 16.67 55.36
N ALA A 178 3.73 15.99 56.48
CA ALA A 178 5.01 15.45 56.93
C ALA A 178 5.78 14.59 55.89
N PRO A 179 7.13 14.50 55.99
CA PRO A 179 7.95 13.77 55.04
C PRO A 179 7.74 12.25 55.18
N GLY A 180 6.94 11.67 54.29
CA GLY A 180 6.89 10.23 54.05
C GLY A 180 8.05 9.73 53.18
N PRO A 181 8.23 8.41 53.04
CA PRO A 181 9.33 7.80 52.29
C PRO A 181 9.36 8.29 50.83
N LYS A 182 10.56 8.41 50.26
CA LYS A 182 10.79 8.84 48.87
C LYS A 182 10.32 7.76 47.88
N ASP A 183 9.01 7.56 47.77
CA ASP A 183 8.43 6.77 46.68
C ASP A 183 8.53 7.60 45.39
N THR A 184 9.40 7.16 44.49
CA THR A 184 9.54 7.72 43.15
C THR A 184 8.30 7.38 42.33
N ASP A 185 7.26 8.22 42.41
CA ASP A 185 5.99 8.05 41.69
C ASP A 185 6.26 8.02 40.18
N LYS A 186 6.09 6.87 39.54
CA LYS A 186 6.25 6.76 38.09
C LYS A 186 5.03 7.31 37.39
N THR A 187 5.26 8.03 36.30
CA THR A 187 4.18 8.59 35.49
C THR A 187 4.38 8.23 34.04
N ALA A 188 3.30 7.84 33.37
CA ALA A 188 3.27 7.57 31.94
C ALA A 188 2.39 8.62 31.28
N ARG A 189 2.95 9.39 30.34
CA ARG A 189 2.22 10.40 29.58
C ARG A 189 2.40 10.15 28.09
N MET A 190 1.32 10.21 27.32
CA MET A 190 1.41 10.20 25.87
C MET A 190 2.07 11.50 25.39
N LEU A 191 3.16 11.37 24.63
CA LEU A 191 3.95 12.48 24.12
C LEU A 191 3.48 12.92 22.74
N LEU A 192 3.32 11.95 21.85
CA LEU A 192 2.90 12.14 20.46
C LEU A 192 2.04 10.94 20.03
N SER A 193 1.00 11.21 19.26
CA SER A 193 0.17 10.18 18.62
C SER A 193 0.35 10.21 17.12
N ASN A 194 0.15 9.07 16.46
CA ASN A 194 0.12 8.94 15.00
C ASN A 194 1.41 9.39 14.29
N VAL A 195 2.57 9.00 14.82
CA VAL A 195 3.87 9.30 14.21
C VAL A 195 4.22 8.21 13.20
N VAL A 196 4.70 8.60 12.02
CA VAL A 196 5.09 7.65 10.97
C VAL A 196 6.52 7.19 11.19
N VAL A 197 6.74 5.88 11.10
CA VAL A 197 8.05 5.25 11.07
C VAL A 197 8.58 5.27 9.64
N LEU A 198 9.74 5.89 9.44
CA LEU A 198 10.43 5.95 8.15
C LEU A 198 11.43 4.80 7.98
N ALA A 199 12.10 4.42 9.06
CA ALA A 199 13.11 3.36 9.03
C ALA A 199 13.14 2.58 10.34
N THR A 200 13.50 1.30 10.26
CA THR A 200 13.78 0.42 11.40
C THR A 200 15.21 -0.09 11.26
N GLY A 201 16.11 0.35 12.15
CA GLY A 201 17.53 0.11 11.99
C GLY A 201 18.07 0.72 10.69
N GLN A 202 18.51 -0.13 9.77
CA GLN A 202 19.00 0.24 8.43
C GLN A 202 17.95 -0.02 7.32
N ASP A 203 16.79 -0.58 7.65
CA ASP A 203 15.76 -0.88 6.66
C ASP A 203 14.84 0.35 6.46
N VAL A 204 14.83 0.86 5.24
CA VAL A 204 13.98 1.97 4.77
C VAL A 204 12.92 1.52 3.76
N ARG A 205 12.88 0.23 3.43
CA ARG A 205 12.05 -0.28 2.33
C ARG A 205 10.59 -0.44 2.77
N PRO A 206 9.63 0.10 2.00
CA PRO A 206 8.21 -0.15 2.24
C PRO A 206 7.86 -1.64 2.07
N ARG A 207 6.76 -2.06 2.69
CA ARG A 207 6.17 -3.41 2.61
C ARG A 207 6.05 -3.90 1.15
N ASP A 208 6.99 -4.73 0.68
CA ASP A 208 6.82 -5.57 -0.51
C ASP A 208 6.62 -7.03 -0.07
N LEU A 209 5.61 -7.69 -0.64
CA LEU A 209 5.29 -9.09 -0.39
C LEU A 209 6.36 -10.02 -0.99
N GLY A 210 7.07 -9.60 -2.04
CA GLY A 210 8.09 -10.42 -2.71
C GLY A 210 9.30 -10.75 -1.84
N GLU A 211 9.76 -9.82 -1.01
CA GLU A 211 10.98 -10.00 -0.20
C GLU A 211 10.77 -10.91 1.02
N ALA A 212 9.55 -11.01 1.56
CA ALA A 212 9.27 -11.92 2.68
C ALA A 212 9.49 -13.39 2.27
N PHE A 213 9.11 -13.74 1.03
CA PHE A 213 9.33 -15.07 0.46
C PHE A 213 10.80 -15.32 0.13
N GLU A 214 11.54 -14.31 -0.34
CA GLU A 214 12.97 -14.43 -0.62
C GLU A 214 13.81 -14.58 0.65
N ARG A 215 13.51 -13.80 1.71
CA ARG A 215 14.14 -13.96 3.04
C ARG A 215 13.86 -15.34 3.63
N GLN A 216 12.62 -15.82 3.53
CA GLN A 216 12.27 -17.15 4.03
C GLN A 216 12.96 -18.27 3.23
N ARG A 217 13.14 -18.09 1.90
CA ARG A 217 13.94 -19.01 1.07
C ARG A 217 15.44 -18.94 1.37
N ALA A 218 15.98 -17.75 1.61
CA ALA A 218 17.39 -17.57 1.96
C ALA A 218 17.71 -18.22 3.31
N ALA A 219 16.84 -18.05 4.32
CA ALA A 219 16.93 -18.71 5.61
C ALA A 219 16.87 -20.25 5.49
N GLN A 220 16.02 -20.77 4.59
CA GLN A 220 15.95 -22.22 4.32
C GLN A 220 17.15 -22.77 3.54
N ARG A 221 17.84 -21.94 2.74
CA ARG A 221 18.95 -22.38 1.88
C ARG A 221 20.31 -22.29 2.56
N ASN A 222 20.51 -21.32 3.46
CA ASN A 222 21.79 -21.10 4.11
C ASN A 222 21.91 -21.68 5.53
N GLY A 223 20.82 -22.17 6.14
CA GLY A 223 20.89 -22.84 7.44
C GLY A 223 21.48 -21.98 8.57
N ASP A 224 21.58 -20.66 8.36
CA ASP A 224 21.98 -19.71 9.38
C ASP A 224 20.71 -19.13 10.02
N PRO A 225 20.34 -19.58 11.24
CA PRO A 225 19.19 -19.07 11.96
C PRO A 225 19.37 -17.62 12.44
N ASN A 226 20.52 -16.97 12.20
CA ASN A 226 20.77 -15.60 12.71
C ASN A 226 20.24 -14.47 11.81
N ASP A 227 19.66 -14.77 10.64
CA ASP A 227 18.86 -13.80 9.86
C ASP A 227 17.39 -13.75 10.34
N GLU A 228 17.12 -14.22 11.56
CA GLU A 228 15.88 -13.95 12.30
C GLU A 228 15.77 -12.45 12.56
N ALA A 229 15.14 -11.73 11.61
CA ALA A 229 14.66 -10.36 11.73
C ALA A 229 15.60 -9.50 12.61
N ALA A 230 16.80 -9.19 12.08
CA ALA A 230 17.82 -8.39 12.75
C ALA A 230 17.16 -7.39 13.70
N GLY A 231 17.22 -7.66 14.99
CA GLY A 231 16.55 -6.84 15.98
C GLY A 231 17.08 -5.42 15.83
N TYR A 232 16.19 -4.46 15.60
CA TYR A 232 16.59 -3.06 15.52
C TYR A 232 16.31 -2.38 16.85
N ASP A 233 17.35 -1.80 17.43
CA ASP A 233 17.26 -0.97 18.63
C ASP A 233 16.98 0.50 18.30
N SER A 234 16.94 0.85 17.00
CA SER A 234 16.74 2.21 16.53
C SER A 234 15.55 2.34 15.59
N LEU A 235 14.83 3.44 15.77
CA LEU A 235 13.63 3.79 15.01
C LEU A 235 13.76 5.20 14.46
N THR A 236 13.60 5.36 13.15
CA THR A 236 13.63 6.67 12.51
C THR A 236 12.21 7.14 12.23
N LEU A 237 11.85 8.30 12.76
CA LEU A 237 10.50 8.84 12.76
C LEU A 237 10.37 10.07 11.86
N SER A 238 9.23 10.22 11.20
CA SER A 238 8.86 11.43 10.46
C SER A 238 8.16 12.41 11.40
N VAL A 239 8.84 13.50 11.77
CA VAL A 239 8.38 14.45 12.79
C VAL A 239 8.56 15.89 12.34
N THR A 240 7.75 16.81 12.84
CA THR A 240 7.98 18.26 12.65
C THR A 240 9.15 18.75 13.51
N SER A 241 9.66 19.96 13.26
CA SER A 241 10.74 20.54 14.10
C SER A 241 10.36 20.65 15.57
N GLU A 242 9.11 21.03 15.84
CA GLU A 242 8.59 21.16 17.20
C GLU A 242 8.46 19.79 17.88
N GLN A 243 7.95 18.79 17.17
CA GLN A 243 7.87 17.42 17.66
C GLN A 243 9.25 16.83 17.94
N ALA A 244 10.23 17.10 17.07
CA ALA A 244 11.61 16.65 17.26
C ALA A 244 12.22 17.23 18.55
N ALA A 245 12.05 18.53 18.80
CA ALA A 245 12.50 19.17 20.03
C ALA A 245 11.84 18.57 21.28
N ARG A 246 10.53 18.28 21.20
CA ARG A 246 9.77 17.65 22.29
C ARG A 246 10.26 16.23 22.59
N ILE A 247 10.52 15.43 21.56
CA ILE A 247 11.08 14.08 21.70
C ILE A 247 12.48 14.13 22.32
N ALA A 248 13.35 15.02 21.82
CA ALA A 248 14.72 15.16 22.33
C ALA A 248 14.74 15.57 23.82
N LEU A 249 13.83 16.45 24.25
CA LEU A 249 13.67 16.79 25.66
C LEU A 249 13.15 15.60 26.47
N ALA A 250 12.14 14.89 25.95
CA ALA A 250 11.54 13.74 26.62
C ALA A 250 12.56 12.61 26.85
N GLN A 251 13.47 12.36 25.89
CA GLN A 251 14.56 11.39 26.03
C GLN A 251 15.51 11.71 27.20
N LYS A 252 15.73 12.98 27.51
CA LYS A 252 16.55 13.39 28.66
C LYS A 252 15.82 13.23 30.00
N VAL A 253 14.49 13.30 29.99
CA VAL A 253 13.66 13.31 31.20
C VAL A 253 13.22 11.91 31.62
N GLY A 254 13.15 10.96 30.68
CA GLY A 254 12.72 9.60 30.97
C GLY A 254 12.84 8.65 29.79
N ALA A 255 12.21 7.48 29.91
CA ALA A 255 12.22 6.45 28.89
C ALA A 255 11.06 6.63 27.91
N LEU A 256 11.35 6.56 26.61
CA LEU A 256 10.33 6.54 25.56
C LEU A 256 9.87 5.12 25.29
N ARG A 257 8.56 4.94 25.07
CA ARG A 257 7.95 3.67 24.68
C ARG A 257 7.09 3.88 23.44
N ALA A 258 7.39 3.10 22.40
CA ALA A 258 6.65 3.10 21.15
C ALA A 258 5.58 2.01 21.14
N VAL A 259 4.35 2.38 20.81
CA VAL A 259 3.20 1.49 20.68
C VAL A 259 2.73 1.49 19.23
N LEU A 260 2.61 0.31 18.62
CA LEU A 260 2.17 0.18 17.23
C LEU A 260 0.68 0.50 17.11
N ARG A 261 0.36 1.39 16.16
CA ARG A 261 -1.01 1.74 15.81
C ARG A 261 -1.51 0.86 14.66
N ASN A 262 -2.79 0.55 14.66
CA ASN A 262 -3.43 -0.08 13.51
C ASN A 262 -3.37 0.87 12.29
N ALA A 263 -2.97 0.34 11.14
CA ALA A 263 -2.84 1.12 9.90
C ALA A 263 -4.14 1.81 9.42
N ALA A 264 -5.32 1.29 9.78
CA ALA A 264 -6.61 1.88 9.44
C ALA A 264 -7.10 2.91 10.48
N ASP A 265 -6.48 2.98 11.65
CA ASP A 265 -6.93 3.86 12.73
C ASP A 265 -6.29 5.25 12.58
N LYS A 266 -7.10 6.22 12.12
CA LYS A 266 -6.69 7.61 11.89
C LYS A 266 -7.23 8.60 12.94
N ARG A 267 -7.87 8.09 13.99
CA ARG A 267 -8.51 8.95 15.02
C ARG A 267 -7.45 9.75 15.79
N GLU A 268 -7.82 10.90 16.33
CA GLU A 268 -6.93 11.57 17.27
C GLU A 268 -6.97 10.83 18.61
N THR A 269 -5.80 10.41 19.11
CA THR A 269 -5.70 9.79 20.43
C THR A 269 -5.69 10.91 21.48
N PRO A 270 -6.57 10.88 22.50
CA PRO A 270 -6.56 11.90 23.56
C PRO A 270 -5.26 11.81 24.37
N ALA A 271 -4.81 12.93 24.92
CA ALA A 271 -3.63 12.99 25.78
C ALA A 271 -3.87 12.20 27.09
N ILE A 272 -3.45 10.94 27.13
CA ILE A 272 -3.55 10.08 28.31
C ILE A 272 -2.32 10.33 29.20
N ALA A 273 -2.57 10.63 30.48
CA ALA A 273 -1.54 10.66 31.51
C ALA A 273 -2.01 9.80 32.69
N LEU A 274 -1.18 8.82 33.06
CA LEU A 274 -1.42 7.88 34.15
C LEU A 274 -0.32 7.99 35.19
N HIS A 275 -0.71 7.91 36.46
CA HIS A 275 0.20 7.86 37.59
C HIS A 275 0.26 6.43 38.13
N GLU A 276 1.40 6.02 38.67
CA GLU A 276 1.58 4.68 39.24
C GLU A 276 0.52 4.36 40.29
N ARG A 277 0.19 5.34 41.14
CA ARG A 277 -0.89 5.24 42.13
C ARG A 277 -2.23 4.83 41.53
N THR A 278 -2.58 5.35 40.36
CA THR A 278 -3.86 5.04 39.68
C THR A 278 -3.90 3.63 39.09
N LEU A 279 -2.75 2.99 38.88
CA LEU A 279 -2.68 1.61 38.39
C LEU A 279 -2.93 0.59 39.52
N PHE A 280 -2.55 0.93 40.74
CA PHE A 280 -2.64 0.06 41.92
C PHE A 280 -3.76 0.43 42.89
N SER A 281 -4.43 1.57 42.67
CA SER A 281 -5.76 1.80 43.24
C SER A 281 -6.74 0.84 42.57
N ALA A 282 -6.78 -0.40 43.08
CA ALA A 282 -7.95 -1.25 42.96
C ALA A 282 -9.18 -0.40 43.29
N GLU A 283 -10.25 -0.56 42.51
CA GLU A 283 -11.55 0.09 42.72
C GLU A 283 -11.98 0.04 44.18
N ASP A 284 -11.60 1.04 44.97
CA ASP A 284 -12.38 1.43 46.13
C ASP A 284 -13.44 2.38 45.61
N THR A 285 -14.47 1.79 44.98
CA THR A 285 -15.76 2.45 44.86
C THR A 285 -16.32 2.52 46.28
N GLY A 286 -15.78 3.44 47.08
CA GLY A 286 -15.94 3.43 48.52
C GLY A 286 -15.51 4.76 49.12
N ASP A 287 -16.50 5.66 49.18
CA ASP A 287 -16.55 6.78 50.11
C ASP A 287 -15.66 8.00 49.81
N THR A 288 -16.23 8.92 49.03
CA THR A 288 -15.93 10.34 49.13
C THR A 288 -16.22 10.80 50.56
N VAL A 289 -15.24 10.70 51.47
CA VAL A 289 -15.36 11.30 52.81
C VAL A 289 -15.36 12.82 52.64
N GLN A 290 -16.57 13.37 52.52
CA GLN A 290 -16.83 14.80 52.59
C GLN A 290 -16.62 15.23 54.04
N TYR A 291 -15.48 15.87 54.31
CA TYR A 291 -15.18 16.43 55.62
C TYR A 291 -16.07 17.66 55.86
N ILE A 292 -17.22 17.46 56.51
CA ILE A 292 -18.06 18.54 57.02
C ILE A 292 -17.38 19.09 58.27
N VAL A 293 -16.64 20.19 58.12
CA VAL A 293 -16.29 21.03 59.27
C VAL A 293 -17.57 21.76 59.67
N GLY A 294 -18.27 21.22 60.67
CA GLY A 294 -19.34 21.92 61.35
C GLY A 294 -18.76 23.11 62.11
N ASN A 295 -18.73 24.28 61.49
CA ASN A 295 -18.58 25.53 62.23
C ASN A 295 -19.97 26.09 62.54
N SER A 296 -20.32 26.06 63.81
CA SER A 296 -21.52 26.69 64.34
C SER A 296 -21.40 28.21 64.24
N GLY A 297 -22.31 28.82 63.48
CA GLY A 297 -22.64 30.24 63.61
C GLY A 297 -22.42 31.05 62.35
N GLY A 298 -23.52 31.61 61.83
CA GLY A 298 -23.48 32.86 61.08
C GLY A 298 -23.34 32.74 59.57
N ASN A 299 -24.50 32.62 58.90
CA ASN A 299 -24.87 33.37 57.69
C ASN A 299 -23.89 33.40 56.51
N MET A 300 -24.10 32.57 55.47
CA MET A 300 -23.64 32.86 54.10
C MET A 300 -24.55 32.25 53.02
N LEU A 301 -25.15 33.11 52.20
CA LEU A 301 -25.52 32.83 50.80
C LEU A 301 -24.26 33.04 49.97
N GLY A 302 -23.81 32.01 49.25
CA GLY A 302 -22.61 32.04 48.43
C GLY A 302 -22.78 32.80 47.11
N THR A 303 -21.82 33.67 46.81
CA THR A 303 -21.56 34.24 45.49
C THR A 303 -20.65 33.31 44.69
N VAL A 304 -21.07 32.99 43.47
CA VAL A 304 -20.30 32.25 42.46
C VAL A 304 -19.39 33.24 41.71
N PRO A 305 -18.13 32.91 41.35
CA PRO A 305 -17.29 33.79 40.55
C PRO A 305 -17.67 33.75 39.06
N GLU A 306 -17.74 34.94 38.47
CA GLU A 306 -18.10 35.23 37.09
C GLU A 306 -16.89 35.18 36.14
N LEU A 307 -17.09 34.74 34.89
CA LEU A 307 -16.23 35.01 33.74
C LEU A 307 -17.09 35.62 32.61
N PRO A 308 -16.52 36.49 31.76
CA PRO A 308 -17.21 37.67 31.25
C PRO A 308 -18.04 37.45 29.97
N ALA A 309 -19.01 38.36 29.84
CA ALA A 309 -20.07 38.42 28.86
C ALA A 309 -19.63 38.67 27.40
N ALA A 310 -20.44 38.15 26.47
CA ALA A 310 -20.77 38.83 25.23
C ALA A 310 -22.28 38.66 24.99
N ALA A 311 -22.93 39.80 24.76
CA ALA A 311 -24.35 40.05 24.78
C ALA A 311 -25.15 39.33 23.67
N VAL A 312 -26.46 39.13 23.87
CA VAL A 312 -27.51 40.06 23.41
C VAL A 312 -28.91 39.44 23.67
N ALA A 313 -29.70 40.20 24.43
CA ALA A 313 -31.16 40.36 24.42
C ALA A 313 -32.10 39.15 24.18
N GLY A 314 -32.75 38.74 25.28
CA GLY A 314 -34.20 38.93 25.47
C GLY A 314 -35.17 38.25 24.51
N ASN A 315 -35.77 37.15 24.95
CA ASN A 315 -37.24 37.07 25.09
C ASN A 315 -37.64 35.84 25.91
N ALA A 316 -38.39 36.09 26.99
CA ALA A 316 -39.15 35.08 27.71
C ALA A 316 -40.58 35.08 27.18
N ALA A 317 -41.00 33.99 26.53
CA ALA A 317 -42.40 33.60 26.40
C ALA A 317 -42.51 32.18 25.81
N GLY A 318 -43.37 31.35 26.39
CA GLY A 318 -44.09 30.31 25.65
C GLY A 318 -43.40 28.96 25.48
N ASN A 319 -43.88 27.98 26.22
CA ASN A 319 -43.62 26.56 26.06
C ASN A 319 -44.27 26.01 24.76
N ASP A 320 -43.70 26.28 23.57
CA ASP A 320 -44.18 25.76 22.27
C ASP A 320 -43.04 25.41 21.27
N GLY A 321 -41.88 24.94 21.76
CA GLY A 321 -40.66 24.80 20.95
C GLY A 321 -40.40 23.44 20.28
N ARG A 322 -41.17 22.38 20.56
CA ARG A 322 -40.86 21.02 20.05
C ARG A 322 -41.33 20.77 18.61
N GLY A 323 -42.34 21.51 18.12
CA GLY A 323 -42.80 21.40 16.73
C GLY A 323 -41.86 22.11 15.74
N ALA A 324 -41.42 23.33 16.07
CA ALA A 324 -40.60 24.15 15.18
C ALA A 324 -39.21 23.54 14.86
N GLN A 325 -38.62 22.80 15.81
CA GLN A 325 -37.35 22.11 15.60
C GLN A 325 -37.51 20.85 14.73
N ALA A 326 -38.67 20.19 14.78
CA ALA A 326 -38.98 19.04 13.93
C ALA A 326 -39.27 19.47 12.48
N ASP A 327 -40.00 20.57 12.30
CA ASP A 327 -40.32 21.10 10.96
C ASP A 327 -39.07 21.68 10.26
N ALA A 328 -38.17 22.31 11.01
CA ALA A 328 -36.88 22.78 10.48
C ALA A 328 -35.97 21.62 10.04
N ALA A 329 -35.97 20.51 10.78
CA ALA A 329 -35.21 19.31 10.42
C ALA A 329 -35.79 18.61 9.18
N LEU A 330 -37.13 18.56 9.04
CA LEU A 330 -37.79 17.99 7.86
C LEU A 330 -37.52 18.83 6.60
N ALA A 331 -37.56 20.16 6.72
CA ALA A 331 -37.26 21.07 5.62
C ALA A 331 -35.79 21.00 5.17
N ALA A 332 -34.86 20.79 6.11
CA ALA A 332 -33.44 20.56 5.79
C ALA A 332 -33.21 19.22 5.09
N ALA A 333 -33.89 18.15 5.51
CA ALA A 333 -33.82 16.84 4.87
C ALA A 333 -34.39 16.86 3.44
N GLN A 334 -35.50 17.56 3.21
CA GLN A 334 -36.08 17.71 1.87
C GLN A 334 -35.18 18.51 0.92
N LYS A 335 -34.51 19.55 1.40
CA LYS A 335 -33.52 20.30 0.60
C LYS A 335 -32.31 19.45 0.22
N LEU A 336 -31.85 18.59 1.12
CA LEU A 336 -30.75 17.66 0.84
C LEU A 336 -31.16 16.61 -0.21
N ALA A 337 -32.37 16.06 -0.10
CA ALA A 337 -32.89 15.10 -1.07
C ALA A 337 -33.07 15.71 -2.47
N ALA A 338 -33.59 16.94 -2.55
CA ALA A 338 -33.71 17.67 -3.81
C ALA A 338 -32.34 17.98 -4.44
N ALA A 339 -31.35 18.34 -3.62
CA ALA A 339 -29.98 18.55 -4.09
C ALA A 339 -29.32 17.25 -4.60
N GLN A 340 -29.60 16.11 -3.95
CA GLN A 340 -29.11 14.81 -4.39
C GLN A 340 -29.75 14.35 -5.70
N GLN A 341 -31.05 14.61 -5.90
CA GLN A 341 -31.74 14.33 -7.16
C GLN A 341 -31.21 15.19 -8.31
N ALA A 342 -31.02 16.49 -8.09
CA ALA A 342 -30.42 17.37 -9.11
C ALA A 342 -28.99 16.93 -9.50
N ASN A 343 -28.23 16.37 -8.54
CA ASN A 343 -26.90 15.87 -8.81
C ASN A 343 -26.92 14.52 -9.56
N MET A 344 -27.89 13.65 -9.27
CA MET A 344 -28.12 12.41 -10.03
C MET A 344 -28.59 12.70 -11.47
N GLU A 345 -29.43 13.71 -11.68
CA GLU A 345 -29.85 14.12 -13.02
C GLU A 345 -28.69 14.69 -13.85
N ARG A 346 -27.78 15.44 -13.22
CA ARG A 346 -26.53 15.91 -13.85
C ARG A 346 -25.59 14.76 -14.21
N LEU A 347 -25.49 13.74 -13.36
CA LEU A 347 -24.75 12.52 -13.66
C LEU A 347 -25.41 11.69 -14.78
N ALA A 348 -26.74 11.57 -14.78
CA ALA A 348 -27.48 10.84 -15.80
C ALA A 348 -27.39 11.50 -17.18
N SER A 349 -27.48 12.83 -17.24
CA SER A 349 -27.29 13.62 -18.46
C SER A 349 -25.85 13.65 -18.96
N ALA A 350 -24.85 13.57 -18.08
CA ALA A 350 -23.45 13.38 -18.47
C ALA A 350 -23.19 11.97 -19.03
N LEU A 351 -23.92 10.95 -18.57
CA LEU A 351 -23.82 9.57 -19.05
C LEU A 351 -24.58 9.32 -20.36
N SER A 352 -25.62 10.10 -20.68
CA SER A 352 -26.45 9.90 -21.88
C SER A 352 -25.98 10.62 -23.16
N GLY A 353 -24.81 11.27 -23.13
CA GLY A 353 -24.09 11.74 -24.33
C GLY A 353 -24.92 12.48 -25.38
N SER A 354 -25.22 13.77 -25.17
CA SER A 354 -25.53 14.71 -26.25
C SER A 354 -25.04 16.13 -25.91
N PRO A 355 -24.36 16.82 -26.83
CA PRO A 355 -23.80 18.14 -26.56
C PRO A 355 -24.88 19.23 -26.56
N PRO A 356 -24.73 20.31 -25.76
CA PRO A 356 -25.66 21.43 -25.80
C PRO A 356 -25.52 22.20 -27.13
N GLY A 357 -26.60 22.21 -27.91
CA GLY A 357 -26.73 22.96 -29.15
C GLY A 357 -26.80 24.47 -28.93
N SER A 358 -25.88 25.15 -29.61
CA SER A 358 -25.97 26.49 -30.21
C SER A 358 -27.21 27.35 -29.91
N VAL A 359 -26.96 28.47 -29.24
CA VAL A 359 -27.80 29.67 -29.27
C VAL A 359 -27.75 30.26 -30.70
N SER A 360 -28.82 30.11 -31.47
CA SER A 360 -29.04 30.89 -32.69
C SER A 360 -29.76 32.19 -32.31
N GLY A 361 -29.09 33.32 -32.54
CA GLY A 361 -29.69 34.64 -32.47
C GLY A 361 -30.66 34.89 -33.62
N THR A 362 -31.80 35.48 -33.29
CA THR A 362 -32.64 36.25 -34.21
C THR A 362 -33.23 37.42 -33.42
N GLY A 363 -32.91 38.63 -33.85
CA GLY A 363 -33.41 39.85 -33.21
C GLY A 363 -32.69 41.13 -33.65
N ASN A 364 -32.59 41.38 -34.96
CA ASN A 364 -33.04 42.63 -35.59
C ASN A 364 -33.11 42.46 -37.12
#